data_AF-A0A2G6HUU8-F1
#
_entry.id   AF-A0A2G6HUU8-F1
#
_cell.length_a   1.000
_cell.length_b   1.000
_cell.length_c   1.000
_cell.angle_alpha   90.00
_cell.angle_beta   90.00
_cell.angle_gamma   90.00
#
_symmetry.space_group_name_H-M   'P 1'
#
loop_
_entity.id
_entity.type
_entity.pdbx_description
1 polymer ?
#
loop_
_entity_poly.entity_id
_entity_poly.type
_entity_poly.pdbx_seq_one_letter_code
_entity_poly.pdbx_strand_id
1 'polypeptide(L)'
;MVKMKASCTGEMEETKRKRIDSRKEVIKRVQLNKGFSKYIIGNVDLSHANLRGGNFMFAVFDGTNLKGADFKGSNFLGADLSKANLRDVSLYSCNLYKAKLPKELPPQEILLSVQEGTRLRYCAALSVQRKMLKLLEKSLEKQG
;
A
#
# COMPACT_ATOMS: atom_id res chain seq x y z
N MET A 1 23.21 -25.89 -11.07
CA MET A 1 23.43 -25.45 -9.68
C MET A 1 23.09 -23.98 -9.58
N VAL A 2 22.10 -23.66 -8.76
CA VAL A 2 21.38 -22.38 -8.68
C VAL A 2 22.27 -21.27 -8.12
N LYS A 3 22.31 -20.11 -8.78
CA LYS A 3 22.73 -18.85 -8.15
C LYS A 3 21.51 -17.93 -8.05
N MET A 4 20.87 -17.94 -6.89
CA MET A 4 19.92 -16.89 -6.50
C MET A 4 20.70 -15.58 -6.33
N LYS A 5 20.27 -14.52 -7.03
CA LYS A 5 20.59 -13.14 -6.66
C LYS A 5 19.29 -12.34 -6.62
N ALA A 6 18.73 -12.25 -5.43
CA ALA A 6 17.86 -11.14 -5.07
C ALA A 6 18.78 -9.99 -4.64
N SER A 7 18.68 -8.82 -5.27
CA SER A 7 18.99 -7.57 -4.56
C SER A 7 18.18 -6.42 -5.16
N CYS A 8 17.41 -5.83 -4.28
CA CYS A 8 16.41 -4.80 -4.51
C CYS A 8 17.08 -3.44 -4.78
N THR A 9 17.54 -3.20 -6.00
CA THR A 9 17.87 -1.86 -6.50
C THR A 9 17.48 -1.77 -7.97
N GLY A 10 16.17 -1.78 -8.23
CA GLY A 10 15.65 -1.37 -9.52
C GLY A 10 15.73 0.15 -9.60
N GLU A 11 16.86 0.67 -10.07
CA GLU A 11 16.84 1.90 -10.87
C GLU A 11 15.82 1.63 -11.99
N MET A 12 14.59 2.08 -11.77
CA MET A 12 13.55 1.92 -12.78
C MET A 12 13.89 2.90 -13.88
N GLU A 13 14.52 2.39 -14.95
CA GLU A 13 14.57 3.06 -16.22
C GLU A 13 13.21 3.68 -16.53
N GLU A 14 13.24 4.88 -17.09
CA GLU A 14 12.13 5.72 -17.54
C GLU A 14 11.36 5.05 -18.70
N THR A 15 10.90 3.83 -18.47
CA THR A 15 10.06 3.06 -19.38
C THR A 15 8.62 3.53 -19.18
N LYS A 16 8.01 4.05 -20.26
CA LYS A 16 6.62 4.53 -20.30
C LYS A 16 5.70 3.63 -19.49
N ARG A 17 5.21 4.13 -18.35
CA ARG A 17 4.26 3.39 -17.50
C ARG A 17 2.97 3.18 -18.28
N LYS A 18 2.35 2.00 -18.13
CA LYS A 18 1.06 1.68 -18.74
C LYS A 18 -0.06 2.12 -17.82
N ARG A 19 -1.09 2.78 -18.34
CA ARG A 19 -2.26 3.16 -17.55
C ARG A 19 -3.29 2.02 -17.51
N ILE A 20 -3.87 1.78 -16.34
CA ILE A 20 -5.03 0.90 -16.13
C ILE A 20 -6.14 1.77 -15.57
N ASP A 21 -7.22 1.88 -16.32
CA ASP A 21 -8.42 2.64 -15.95
C ASP A 21 -9.64 1.72 -15.71
N SER A 22 -9.44 0.39 -15.65
CA SER A 22 -10.51 -0.61 -15.49
C SER A 22 -10.39 -1.40 -14.19
N ARG A 23 -11.43 -1.35 -13.35
CA ARG A 23 -11.55 -2.15 -12.11
C ARG A 23 -11.36 -3.65 -12.37
N LYS A 24 -11.98 -4.16 -13.44
CA LYS A 24 -11.92 -5.59 -13.80
C LYS A 24 -10.49 -6.03 -14.11
N GLU A 25 -9.71 -5.20 -14.80
CA GLU A 25 -8.32 -5.52 -15.12
C GLU A 25 -7.46 -5.56 -13.86
N VAL A 26 -7.62 -4.61 -12.93
CA VAL A 26 -6.88 -4.64 -11.66
C VAL A 26 -7.15 -5.92 -10.89
N ILE A 27 -8.43 -6.28 -10.70
CA ILE A 27 -8.81 -7.49 -9.96
C ILE A 27 -8.28 -8.75 -10.66
N LYS A 28 -8.44 -8.84 -11.98
CA LYS A 28 -7.92 -9.97 -12.77
C LYS A 28 -6.42 -10.13 -12.63
N ARG A 29 -5.66 -9.04 -12.64
CA ARG A 29 -4.20 -9.08 -12.47
C ARG A 29 -3.79 -9.57 -11.09
N VAL A 30 -4.49 -9.14 -10.03
CA VAL A 30 -4.25 -9.65 -8.67
C VAL A 30 -4.52 -11.15 -8.60
N GLN A 31 -5.64 -11.62 -9.16
CA GLN A 31 -5.98 -13.05 -9.21
C GLN A 31 -4.95 -13.89 -9.98
N LEU A 32 -4.36 -13.31 -11.04
CA LEU A 32 -3.30 -13.94 -11.83
C LEU A 32 -1.90 -13.75 -11.22
N ASN A 33 -1.80 -13.20 -10.01
CA ASN A 33 -0.54 -12.88 -9.33
C ASN A 33 0.43 -12.06 -10.21
N LYS A 34 -0.09 -11.12 -10.99
CA LYS A 34 0.70 -10.25 -11.87
C LYS A 34 1.05 -8.94 -11.15
N GLY A 35 2.33 -8.56 -11.21
CA GLY A 35 2.81 -7.31 -10.61
C GLY A 35 2.31 -6.04 -11.30
N PHE A 36 2.35 -4.94 -10.56
CA PHE A 36 1.94 -3.59 -11.00
C PHE A 36 3.09 -2.58 -11.14
N SER A 37 4.36 -3.01 -11.09
CA SER A 37 5.53 -2.12 -11.06
C SER A 37 5.69 -1.15 -12.22
N LYS A 38 5.04 -1.42 -13.35
CA LYS A 38 5.09 -0.59 -14.55
C LYS A 38 3.79 0.16 -14.81
N TYR A 39 2.86 0.16 -13.85
CA TYR A 39 1.49 0.62 -14.07
C TYR A 39 1.13 1.87 -13.28
N ILE A 40 0.34 2.73 -13.92
CA ILE A 40 -0.45 3.77 -13.29
C ILE A 40 -1.88 3.25 -13.21
N ILE A 41 -2.39 3.05 -12.01
CA ILE A 41 -3.80 2.76 -11.75
C ILE A 41 -4.46 4.13 -11.57
N GLY A 42 -5.25 4.53 -12.56
CA GLY A 42 -5.70 5.90 -12.70
C GLY A 42 -7.20 6.02 -12.65
N ASN A 43 -7.74 6.86 -11.74
CA ASN A 43 -9.18 7.12 -11.63
C ASN A 43 -10.07 5.86 -11.56
N VAL A 44 -9.53 4.76 -11.03
CA VAL A 44 -10.27 3.50 -10.89
C VAL A 44 -11.00 3.48 -9.57
N ASP A 45 -12.26 3.08 -9.59
CA ASP A 45 -12.97 2.73 -8.36
C ASP A 45 -12.64 1.29 -7.96
N LEU A 46 -11.83 1.12 -6.92
CA LEU A 46 -11.50 -0.15 -6.27
C LEU A 46 -12.09 -0.23 -4.86
N SER A 47 -13.09 0.60 -4.55
CA SER A 47 -13.74 0.55 -3.23
C SER A 47 -14.26 -0.85 -2.91
N HIS A 48 -14.05 -1.29 -1.67
CA HIS A 48 -14.42 -2.62 -1.16
C HIS A 48 -13.86 -3.80 -1.97
N ALA A 49 -12.83 -3.59 -2.80
CA ALA A 49 -12.23 -4.66 -3.57
C ALA A 49 -11.40 -5.60 -2.67
N ASN A 50 -11.50 -6.91 -2.91
CA ASN A 50 -10.58 -7.88 -2.36
C ASN A 50 -9.29 -7.92 -3.21
N LEU A 51 -8.22 -7.36 -2.66
CA LEU A 51 -6.91 -7.21 -3.30
C LEU A 51 -5.79 -7.84 -2.43
N ARG A 52 -6.17 -8.85 -1.63
CA ARG A 52 -5.27 -9.59 -0.72
C ARG A 52 -4.11 -10.24 -1.48
N GLY A 53 -2.92 -10.20 -0.88
CA GLY A 53 -1.70 -10.77 -1.44
C GLY A 53 -1.22 -10.14 -2.76
N GLY A 54 -1.81 -9.00 -3.17
CA GLY A 54 -1.48 -8.34 -4.43
C GLY A 54 -0.06 -7.76 -4.44
N ASN A 55 0.59 -7.83 -5.61
CA ASN A 55 1.93 -7.28 -5.82
C ASN A 55 1.88 -5.89 -6.46
N PHE A 56 1.77 -4.86 -5.63
CA PHE A 56 1.71 -3.44 -6.01
C PHE A 56 3.05 -2.70 -5.90
N MET A 57 4.17 -3.44 -5.89
CA MET A 57 5.50 -2.84 -5.83
C MET A 57 5.66 -1.76 -6.90
N PHE A 58 6.11 -0.57 -6.52
CA PHE A 58 6.35 0.58 -7.40
C PHE A 58 5.17 1.06 -8.26
N ALA A 59 3.95 0.57 -7.99
CA ALA A 59 2.74 1.00 -8.68
C ALA A 59 2.41 2.46 -8.31
N VAL A 60 1.80 3.19 -9.25
CA VAL A 60 1.32 4.56 -9.02
C VAL A 60 -0.19 4.55 -9.01
N PHE A 61 -0.80 5.00 -7.91
CA PHE A 61 -2.23 5.17 -7.76
C PHE A 61 -2.57 6.66 -7.87
N ASP A 62 -3.12 7.04 -9.03
CA ASP A 62 -3.44 8.43 -9.38
C ASP A 62 -4.95 8.62 -9.36
N GLY A 63 -5.48 9.24 -8.29
CA GLY A 63 -6.93 9.46 -8.15
C GLY A 63 -7.75 8.18 -7.94
N THR A 64 -7.13 7.08 -7.51
CA THR A 64 -7.83 5.80 -7.29
C THR A 64 -8.65 5.83 -6.00
N ASN A 65 -9.90 5.37 -6.06
CA ASN A 65 -10.72 5.16 -4.87
C ASN A 65 -10.44 3.76 -4.29
N LEU A 66 -9.75 3.69 -3.15
CA LEU A 66 -9.44 2.44 -2.43
C LEU A 66 -10.30 2.27 -1.17
N LYS A 67 -11.40 3.04 -1.03
CA LYS A 67 -12.20 3.07 0.19
C LYS A 67 -12.67 1.66 0.57
N GLY A 68 -12.42 1.19 1.78
CA GLY A 68 -12.92 -0.12 2.21
C GLY A 68 -12.21 -1.33 1.60
N ALA A 69 -11.16 -1.12 0.79
CA ALA A 69 -10.48 -2.22 0.10
C ALA A 69 -9.67 -3.08 1.07
N ASP A 70 -9.56 -4.37 0.76
CA ASP A 70 -8.79 -5.33 1.55
C ASP A 70 -7.47 -5.67 0.86
N PHE A 71 -6.36 -5.26 1.46
CA PHE A 71 -5.01 -5.51 0.98
C PHE A 71 -4.22 -6.45 1.88
N LYS A 72 -4.86 -7.27 2.72
CA LYS A 72 -4.14 -8.14 3.65
C LYS A 72 -3.01 -8.93 2.96
N GLY A 73 -1.79 -8.81 3.48
CA GLY A 73 -0.59 -9.48 2.96
C GLY A 73 -0.04 -8.95 1.64
N SER A 74 -0.51 -7.80 1.15
CA SER A 74 -0.06 -7.21 -0.12
C SER A 74 1.29 -6.50 -0.01
N ASN A 75 1.98 -6.37 -1.14
CA ASN A 75 3.29 -5.72 -1.22
C ASN A 75 3.20 -4.36 -1.95
N PHE A 76 3.48 -3.28 -1.24
CA PHE A 76 3.48 -1.90 -1.71
C PHE A 76 4.87 -1.25 -1.67
N LEU A 77 5.94 -2.04 -1.69
CA LEU A 77 7.32 -1.53 -1.70
C LEU A 77 7.49 -0.42 -2.76
N GLY A 78 7.79 0.81 -2.31
CA GLY A 78 7.99 1.97 -3.17
C GLY A 78 6.77 2.45 -3.98
N ALA A 79 5.56 1.98 -3.65
CA ALA A 79 4.34 2.40 -4.33
C ALA A 79 3.98 3.87 -4.01
N ASP A 80 3.37 4.56 -4.96
CA ASP A 80 2.86 5.91 -4.77
C ASP A 80 1.33 5.89 -4.61
N LEU A 81 0.86 6.04 -3.37
CA LEU A 81 -0.56 6.14 -3.00
C LEU A 81 -0.96 7.57 -2.62
N SER A 82 -0.10 8.57 -2.90
CA SER A 82 -0.27 9.95 -2.38
C SER A 82 -1.57 10.63 -2.81
N LYS A 83 -2.18 10.17 -3.90
CA LYS A 83 -3.46 10.65 -4.44
C LYS A 83 -4.61 9.63 -4.33
N ALA A 84 -4.42 8.53 -3.60
CA ALA A 84 -5.45 7.51 -3.43
C ALA A 84 -6.33 7.80 -2.21
N ASN A 85 -7.61 7.43 -2.28
CA ASN A 85 -8.50 7.47 -1.12
C ASN A 85 -8.37 6.16 -0.33
N LEU A 86 -7.68 6.20 0.81
CA LEU A 86 -7.42 5.05 1.70
C LEU A 86 -8.32 5.00 2.94
N ARG A 87 -9.52 5.59 2.91
CA ARG A 87 -10.49 5.45 4.03
C ARG A 87 -11.01 4.02 4.14
N ASP A 88 -11.32 3.56 5.34
CA ASP A 88 -11.77 2.21 5.68
C ASP A 88 -10.89 1.05 5.13
N VAL A 89 -9.61 1.29 4.83
CA VAL A 89 -8.76 0.29 4.13
C VAL A 89 -8.12 -0.71 5.11
N SER A 90 -8.07 -1.99 4.74
CA SER A 90 -7.34 -3.00 5.51
C SER A 90 -5.93 -3.21 4.95
N LEU A 91 -4.90 -2.83 5.72
CA LEU A 91 -3.48 -2.96 5.37
C LEU A 91 -2.72 -3.98 6.23
N TYR A 92 -3.44 -4.94 6.83
CA TYR A 92 -2.84 -5.94 7.73
C TYR A 92 -1.73 -6.75 7.04
N SER A 93 -0.57 -6.87 7.68
CA SER A 93 0.64 -7.55 7.16
C SER A 93 1.11 -7.04 5.78
N CYS A 94 0.84 -5.77 5.43
CA CYS A 94 1.34 -5.19 4.19
C CYS A 94 2.81 -4.79 4.28
N ASN A 95 3.53 -4.88 3.17
CA ASN A 95 4.84 -4.24 3.04
C ASN A 95 4.70 -2.82 2.49
N LEU A 96 4.83 -1.80 3.34
CA LEU A 96 4.74 -0.39 2.98
C LEU A 96 6.11 0.32 2.93
N TYR A 97 7.22 -0.42 2.90
CA TYR A 97 8.56 0.19 2.88
C TYR A 97 8.70 1.15 1.68
N LYS A 98 9.11 2.40 1.93
CA LYS A 98 9.20 3.49 0.94
C LYS A 98 7.90 3.82 0.19
N ALA A 99 6.74 3.31 0.61
CA ALA A 99 5.47 3.71 0.03
C ALA A 99 5.17 5.17 0.39
N LYS A 100 4.61 5.92 -0.56
CA LYS A 100 4.09 7.27 -0.30
C LYS A 100 2.60 7.17 0.01
N LEU A 101 2.20 7.57 1.21
CA LEU A 101 0.81 7.60 1.64
C LEU A 101 0.20 9.00 1.43
N PRO A 102 -1.13 9.11 1.28
CA PRO A 102 -1.81 10.39 1.21
C PRO A 102 -1.66 11.15 2.53
N LYS A 103 -1.71 12.49 2.47
CA LYS A 103 -1.53 13.38 3.64
C LYS A 103 -2.65 13.21 4.67
N GLU A 104 -3.85 12.85 4.21
CA GLU A 104 -5.06 12.69 5.02
C GLU A 104 -5.34 11.19 5.20
N LEU A 105 -4.53 10.50 6.01
CA LEU A 105 -4.95 9.20 6.53
C LEU A 105 -5.72 9.37 7.84
N PRO A 106 -6.92 8.78 7.98
CA PRO A 106 -7.61 8.75 9.25
C PRO A 106 -6.75 7.98 10.29
N PRO A 107 -6.41 8.60 11.44
CA PRO A 107 -5.52 7.99 12.43
C PRO A 107 -6.06 6.70 13.05
N GLN A 108 -7.38 6.49 13.05
CA GLN A 108 -8.02 5.38 13.76
C GLN A 108 -7.83 4.02 13.07
N GLU A 109 -7.72 3.98 11.74
CA GLU A 109 -7.74 2.70 10.99
C GLU A 109 -6.36 2.06 10.86
N ILE A 110 -5.31 2.87 10.72
CA ILE A 110 -3.93 2.36 10.71
C ILE A 110 -3.62 1.66 12.04
N LEU A 111 -4.15 2.19 13.16
CA LEU A 111 -3.81 1.72 14.50
C LEU A 111 -4.25 0.27 14.75
N LEU A 112 -5.39 -0.14 14.18
CA LEU A 112 -5.93 -1.51 14.30
C LEU A 112 -5.30 -2.47 13.28
N SER A 113 -4.95 -2.01 12.07
CA SER A 113 -4.36 -2.89 11.03
C SER A 113 -2.82 -3.03 11.13
N VAL A 114 -2.17 -2.30 12.04
CA VAL A 114 -0.71 -2.32 12.21
C VAL A 114 -0.24 -3.27 13.31
N GLN A 115 -1.16 -3.86 14.08
CA GLN A 115 -0.79 -4.90 15.03
C GLN A 115 -0.47 -6.21 14.29
N GLU A 116 0.72 -6.72 14.57
CA GLU A 116 1.37 -7.92 14.04
C GLU A 116 1.80 -7.88 12.55
N GLY A 117 3.07 -7.53 12.33
CA GLY A 117 3.80 -7.87 11.10
C GLY A 117 3.86 -6.79 10.00
N THR A 118 3.09 -5.70 10.11
CA THR A 118 3.21 -4.57 9.17
C THR A 118 4.58 -3.89 9.37
N ARG A 119 5.52 -4.12 8.44
CA ARG A 119 6.87 -3.54 8.48
C ARG A 119 6.82 -2.03 8.19
N LEU A 120 6.50 -1.23 9.20
CA LEU A 120 6.64 0.23 9.17
C LEU A 120 8.11 0.62 9.34
N ARG A 121 8.93 0.42 8.31
CA ARG A 121 10.25 1.06 8.24
C ARG A 121 10.16 2.23 7.26
N TYR A 122 10.19 3.44 7.82
CA TYR A 122 10.30 4.72 7.12
C TYR A 122 9.17 4.99 6.11
N CYS A 123 7.98 5.32 6.62
CA CYS A 123 7.03 6.12 5.86
C CYS A 123 7.54 7.57 5.90
N ALA A 124 7.71 8.23 4.76
CA ALA A 124 8.33 9.57 4.63
C ALA A 124 7.56 10.72 5.31
N ALA A 125 6.45 10.44 5.98
CA ALA A 125 5.65 11.42 6.71
C ALA A 125 6.01 11.38 8.21
N LEU A 126 7.02 12.17 8.60
CA LEU A 126 7.39 12.41 10.00
C LEU A 126 6.18 12.86 10.87
N SER A 127 5.20 13.52 10.25
CA SER A 127 3.95 13.98 10.88
C SER A 127 3.00 12.85 11.25
N VAL A 128 2.91 11.81 10.42
CA VAL A 128 2.08 10.63 10.69
C VAL A 128 2.75 9.79 11.79
N GLN A 129 4.09 9.65 11.75
CA GLN A 129 4.84 8.94 12.79
C GLN A 129 4.62 9.50 14.19
N ARG A 130 4.71 10.82 14.39
CA ARG A 130 4.54 11.42 15.74
C ARG A 130 3.11 11.31 16.27
N LYS A 131 2.11 11.45 15.40
CA LYS A 131 0.70 11.24 15.80
C LYS A 131 0.41 9.78 16.08
N MET A 132 0.96 8.87 15.27
CA MET A 132 0.78 7.44 15.42
C MET A 132 1.47 6.88 16.66
N LEU A 133 2.69 7.33 16.99
CA LEU A 133 3.40 6.93 18.22
C LEU A 133 2.60 7.34 19.47
N LYS A 134 2.12 8.60 19.51
CA LYS A 134 1.29 9.12 20.61
C LYS A 134 -0.05 8.38 20.76
N LEU A 135 -0.63 7.92 19.66
CA LEU A 135 -1.88 7.15 19.68
C LEU A 135 -1.65 5.70 20.11
N LEU A 136 -0.51 5.09 19.74
CA LEU A 136 -0.10 3.78 20.23
C LEU A 136 0.17 3.80 21.74
N GLU A 137 0.90 4.80 22.23
CA GLU A 137 1.15 5.01 23.67
C GLU A 137 -0.18 5.13 24.45
N LYS A 138 -1.09 6.00 24.00
CA LYS A 138 -2.42 6.17 24.63
C LYS A 138 -3.31 4.93 24.57
N SER A 139 -3.16 4.09 23.55
CA SER A 139 -3.95 2.87 23.43
C SER A 139 -3.41 1.75 24.30
N LEU A 140 -2.09 1.71 24.54
CA LEU A 140 -1.44 0.79 25.48
C LEU A 140 -1.77 1.16 26.93
N GLU A 141 -1.83 2.45 27.26
CA GLU A 141 -2.22 2.95 28.59
C GLU A 141 -3.69 2.63 28.97
N LYS A 142 -4.56 2.35 28.00
CA LYS A 142 -5.96 1.97 28.24
C LYS A 142 -6.18 0.46 28.38
N GLN A 143 -5.15 -0.34 28.16
CA GLN A 143 -5.21 -1.82 28.27
C GLN A 143 -4.44 -2.38 29.46
N GLY A 144 -3.90 -1.53 30.34
CA GLY A 144 -3.42 -1.89 31.68
C GLY A 144 -4.32 -1.28 32.74
#